data_AF-A0A1H2HHW2-F1
#
_entry.id   AF-A0A1H2HHW2-F1
#
_cell.length_a   1.000
_cell.length_b   1.000
_cell.length_c   1.000
_cell.angle_alpha   90.00
_cell.angle_beta   90.00
_cell.angle_gamma   90.00
#
_symmetry.space_group_name_H-M   'P 1'
#
loop_
_entity.id
_entity.type
_entity.pdbx_description
1 polymer ?
#
loop_
_entity_poly.entity_id
_entity_poly.type
_entity_poly.pdbx_seq_one_letter_code
_entity_poly.pdbx_strand_id
1 'polypeptide(L)'
;MRFVKTFAGACVLSATLVSGAMADEVDFKRFLATPAGAAGVAAMVAGLGKCDGPINWDYAYDEAAGQVSRDMLFAGCEETVAGEDDLFEKSVVARFQFWDGPTLESLTYLP
;
A
#
# COMPACT_ATOMS: atom_id res chain seq x y z
N MET A 1 19.83 63.33 -14.85
CA MET A 1 20.49 62.49 -15.88
C MET A 1 21.29 61.39 -15.19
N ARG A 2 21.23 60.16 -15.76
CA ARG A 2 22.00 58.91 -15.48
C ARG A 2 21.51 58.07 -14.29
N PHE A 3 20.66 57.05 -14.52
CA PHE A 3 20.91 55.66 -14.98
C PHE A 3 21.89 54.85 -14.13
N VAL A 4 21.37 53.91 -13.34
CA VAL A 4 21.89 52.55 -13.02
C VAL A 4 20.73 51.78 -12.36
N LYS A 5 20.42 50.49 -12.53
CA LYS A 5 20.60 49.44 -13.55
C LYS A 5 19.79 48.27 -12.97
N THR A 6 18.87 47.73 -13.76
CA THR A 6 18.01 46.59 -13.41
C THR A 6 18.85 45.36 -13.01
N PHE A 7 18.51 44.71 -11.90
CA PHE A 7 18.88 43.33 -11.65
C PHE A 7 17.61 42.48 -11.59
N ALA A 8 17.44 41.66 -12.63
CA ALA A 8 16.53 40.54 -12.65
C ALA A 8 17.08 39.47 -11.70
N GLY A 9 16.31 39.12 -10.67
CA GLY A 9 16.47 37.90 -9.89
C GLY A 9 15.27 37.02 -10.15
N ALA A 10 15.43 36.02 -11.02
CA ALA A 10 14.41 35.03 -11.33
C ALA A 10 14.07 34.22 -10.08
N CYS A 11 12.90 34.46 -9.48
CA CYS A 11 12.28 33.49 -8.58
C CYS A 11 11.72 32.35 -9.43
N VAL A 12 12.58 31.38 -9.72
CA VAL A 12 12.15 30.03 -10.08
C VAL A 12 11.44 29.47 -8.84
N LEU A 13 10.14 29.73 -8.72
CA LEU A 13 9.28 28.92 -7.88
C LEU A 13 9.10 27.60 -8.63
N SER A 14 9.99 26.67 -8.32
CA SER A 14 9.75 25.25 -8.48
C SER A 14 8.41 24.94 -7.83
N ALA A 15 7.34 24.92 -8.62
CA ALA A 15 6.12 24.23 -8.27
C ALA A 15 6.49 22.74 -8.27
N THR A 16 7.10 22.29 -7.18
CA THR A 16 7.11 20.88 -6.83
C THR A 16 5.64 20.48 -6.78
N LEU A 17 5.24 19.69 -7.78
CA LEU A 17 3.95 19.02 -7.84
C LEU A 17 3.70 18.42 -6.46
N VAL A 18 2.75 19.01 -5.74
CA VAL A 18 2.22 18.43 -4.50
C VAL A 18 1.70 17.06 -4.91
N SER A 19 2.35 16.04 -4.35
CA SER A 19 2.05 14.64 -4.48
C SER A 19 0.56 14.42 -4.17
N GLY A 20 -0.26 14.36 -5.22
CA GLY A 20 -1.69 14.11 -5.15
C GLY A 20 -1.97 12.62 -5.24
N ALA A 21 -1.38 11.83 -4.36
CA ALA A 21 -1.69 10.42 -4.19
C ALA A 21 -1.20 9.98 -2.80
N MET A 22 -1.73 10.61 -1.74
CA MET A 22 -1.74 9.94 -0.45
C MET A 22 -2.79 8.84 -0.58
N ALA A 23 -2.36 7.61 -0.88
CA ALA A 23 -3.07 6.45 -0.39
C ALA A 23 -3.33 6.71 1.10
N ASP A 24 -4.55 6.53 1.58
CA ASP A 24 -4.81 6.55 3.01
C ASP A 24 -3.84 5.54 3.63
N GLU A 25 -2.80 6.01 4.33
CA GLU A 25 -1.76 5.13 4.85
C GLU A 25 -2.44 4.05 5.70
N VAL A 26 -2.18 2.78 5.36
CA VAL A 26 -2.70 1.65 6.11
C VAL A 26 -2.29 1.79 7.58
N ASP A 27 -3.27 1.73 8.48
CA ASP A 27 -3.06 1.82 9.92
C ASP A 27 -2.55 0.47 10.45
N PHE A 28 -1.30 0.14 10.11
CA PHE A 28 -0.65 -1.09 10.56
C PHE A 28 -0.63 -1.20 12.08
N LYS A 29 -0.64 -0.08 12.82
CA LYS A 29 -0.66 -0.10 14.29
C LYS A 29 -1.89 -0.85 14.83
N ARG A 30 -3.05 -0.74 14.18
CA ARG A 30 -4.24 -1.52 14.56
C ARG A 30 -4.03 -3.02 14.43
N PHE A 31 -3.40 -3.47 13.34
CA PHE A 31 -3.17 -4.89 13.06
C PHE A 31 -2.01 -5.46 13.87
N LEU A 32 -1.01 -4.64 14.22
CA LEU A 32 0.15 -5.05 15.00
C LEU A 32 -0.06 -4.89 16.52
N ALA A 33 -1.27 -4.54 16.97
CA ALA A 33 -1.57 -4.31 18.38
C ALA A 33 -1.46 -5.56 19.26
N THR A 34 -1.57 -6.76 18.67
CA THR A 34 -1.44 -8.04 19.37
C THR A 34 -0.51 -8.99 18.61
N PRO A 35 0.06 -10.01 19.28
CA PRO A 35 0.84 -11.06 18.60
C PRO A 35 0.04 -11.80 17.53
N ALA A 36 -1.26 -12.02 17.75
CA ALA A 36 -2.14 -12.69 16.78
C ALA A 36 -2.31 -11.85 15.50
N GLY A 37 -2.51 -10.54 15.64
CA GLY A 37 -2.61 -9.63 14.51
C GLY A 37 -1.29 -9.50 13.75
N ALA A 38 -0.16 -9.38 14.47
CA ALA A 38 1.17 -9.38 13.86
C ALA A 38 1.47 -10.69 13.09
N ALA A 39 1.10 -11.84 13.66
CA ALA A 39 1.21 -13.13 12.98
C ALA A 39 0.31 -13.20 11.74
N GLY A 40 -0.88 -12.60 11.79
CA GLY A 40 -1.78 -12.48 10.65
C GLY A 40 -1.19 -11.67 9.50
N VAL A 41 -0.63 -10.49 9.80
CA VAL A 41 0.08 -9.66 8.81
C VAL A 41 1.29 -10.43 8.25
N ALA A 42 2.05 -11.13 9.10
CA ALA A 42 3.17 -11.95 8.64
C ALA A 42 2.73 -13.10 7.72
N ALA A 43 1.62 -13.78 8.04
CA ALA A 43 1.06 -14.84 7.20
C ALA A 43 0.61 -14.31 5.83
N MET A 44 0.02 -13.11 5.81
CA MET A 44 -0.34 -12.42 4.57
C MET A 44 0.88 -12.13 3.69
N VAL A 45 1.96 -11.55 4.26
CA VAL A 45 3.21 -11.27 3.53
C VAL A 45 3.87 -12.56 3.05
N ALA A 46 3.93 -13.58 3.90
CA ALA A 46 4.47 -14.88 3.52
C ALA A 46 3.67 -15.51 2.37
N GLY A 47 2.37 -15.29 2.35
CA GLY A 47 1.45 -15.73 1.31
C GLY A 47 1.71 -15.12 -0.07
N LEU A 48 2.30 -13.93 -0.15
CA LEU A 48 2.72 -13.35 -1.43
C LEU A 48 3.85 -14.14 -2.08
N GLY A 49 4.75 -14.75 -1.30
CA GLY A 49 5.93 -15.43 -1.84
C GLY A 49 6.96 -14.44 -2.41
N LYS A 50 7.59 -14.79 -3.54
CA LYS A 50 8.69 -14.00 -4.14
C LYS A 50 8.16 -12.75 -4.84
N CYS A 51 8.55 -11.57 -4.37
CA CYS A 51 8.27 -10.31 -5.07
C CYS A 51 9.59 -9.78 -5.65
N ASP A 52 9.56 -9.28 -6.88
CA ASP A 52 10.73 -8.64 -7.49
C ASP A 52 10.78 -7.13 -7.21
N GLY A 53 9.66 -6.56 -6.76
CA GLY A 53 9.52 -5.16 -6.38
C GLY A 53 9.00 -4.95 -4.95
N PRO A 54 8.77 -3.68 -4.56
CA PRO A 54 8.13 -3.37 -3.28
C PRO A 54 6.70 -3.92 -3.24
N ILE A 55 6.23 -4.23 -2.02
CA ILE A 55 4.84 -4.62 -1.79
C ILE A 55 3.99 -3.35 -1.72
N ASN A 56 2.94 -3.31 -2.52
CA ASN A 56 1.88 -2.30 -2.45
C ASN A 56 0.86 -2.71 -1.40
N TRP A 57 0.45 -1.77 -0.57
CA TRP A 57 -0.45 -2.01 0.56
C TRP A 57 -1.66 -1.08 0.47
N ASP A 58 -2.85 -1.61 0.75
CA ASP A 58 -4.07 -0.83 0.86
C ASP A 58 -5.09 -1.55 1.77
N TYR A 59 -6.25 -0.93 1.98
CA TYR A 59 -7.43 -1.62 2.46
C TYR A 59 -8.15 -2.31 1.29
N ALA A 60 -8.66 -3.52 1.53
CA ALA A 60 -9.36 -4.27 0.49
C ALA A 60 -10.85 -3.88 0.39
N TYR A 61 -11.41 -4.04 -0.80
CA TYR A 61 -12.85 -3.91 -1.03
C TYR A 61 -13.60 -5.14 -0.49
N ASP A 62 -14.61 -4.91 0.34
CA ASP A 62 -15.51 -5.96 0.82
C ASP A 62 -16.72 -6.04 -0.11
N GLU A 63 -16.70 -6.98 -1.04
CA GLU A 63 -17.77 -7.23 -2.01
C GLU A 63 -19.15 -7.44 -1.35
N ALA A 64 -19.18 -8.05 -0.15
CA ALA A 64 -20.43 -8.27 0.55
C ALA A 64 -21.03 -6.98 1.11
N ALA A 65 -20.18 -6.03 1.51
CA ALA A 65 -20.58 -4.73 2.04
C ALA A 65 -20.66 -3.63 0.96
N GLY A 66 -20.11 -3.88 -0.23
CA GLY A 66 -20.06 -2.93 -1.33
C GLY A 66 -19.16 -1.70 -1.06
N GLN A 67 -18.16 -1.83 -0.19
CA GLN A 67 -17.28 -0.72 0.20
C GLN A 67 -15.89 -1.20 0.62
N VAL A 68 -14.91 -0.29 0.63
CA VAL A 68 -13.59 -0.54 1.22
C VAL A 68 -13.72 -0.81 2.71
N SER A 69 -13.11 -1.89 3.19
CA SER A 69 -13.15 -2.29 4.60
C SER A 69 -11.81 -2.03 5.29
N ARG A 70 -11.86 -1.26 6.38
CA ARG A 70 -10.69 -1.00 7.24
C ARG A 70 -10.28 -2.19 8.10
N ASP A 71 -10.99 -3.30 7.98
CA ASP A 71 -10.68 -4.56 8.66
C ASP A 71 -10.08 -5.58 7.68
N MET A 72 -9.94 -5.21 6.40
CA MET A 72 -9.30 -6.04 5.38
C MET A 72 -8.07 -5.34 4.82
N LEU A 73 -6.93 -6.03 4.84
CA LEU A 73 -5.70 -5.57 4.21
C LEU A 73 -5.55 -6.20 2.84
N PHE A 74 -5.10 -5.40 1.88
CA PHE A 74 -4.60 -5.83 0.58
C PHE A 74 -3.08 -5.67 0.56
N ALA A 75 -2.39 -6.66 0.03
CA ALA A 75 -0.97 -6.58 -0.30
C ALA A 75 -0.79 -7.15 -1.70
N GLY A 76 -0.08 -6.45 -2.57
CA GLY A 76 0.19 -6.89 -3.94
C GLY A 76 1.62 -6.62 -4.35
N CYS A 77 2.15 -7.42 -5.27
CA CYS A 77 3.45 -7.20 -5.87
C CYS A 77 3.54 -7.87 -7.25
N GLU A 78 4.59 -7.53 -7.97
CA GLU A 78 4.94 -8.14 -9.25
C GLU A 78 6.05 -9.19 -9.06
N GLU A 79 5.99 -10.26 -9.86
CA GLU A 79 6.99 -11.31 -9.95
C GLU A 79 7.33 -11.61 -11.42
N THR A 80 8.62 -11.69 -11.73
CA THR A 80 9.15 -12.24 -12.98
C THR A 80 9.14 -13.75 -12.89
N VAL A 81 8.32 -14.39 -13.73
CA VAL A 81 8.23 -15.85 -13.83
C VAL A 81 9.05 -16.32 -15.02
N ALA A 82 9.91 -17.31 -14.82
CA ALA A 82 10.76 -17.81 -15.89
C ALA A 82 9.93 -18.43 -17.01
N GLY A 83 10.06 -17.88 -18.23
CA GLY A 83 9.31 -18.33 -19.41
C GLY A 83 8.05 -17.52 -19.69
N GLU A 84 7.72 -16.54 -18.86
CA GLU A 84 6.71 -15.52 -19.13
C GLU A 84 7.42 -14.23 -19.61
N ASP A 85 6.84 -13.57 -20.61
CA ASP A 85 7.34 -12.29 -21.11
C ASP A 85 6.84 -11.09 -20.27
N ASP A 86 5.70 -11.25 -19.61
CA ASP A 86 5.05 -10.24 -18.78
C ASP A 86 5.29 -10.51 -17.28
N LEU A 87 5.24 -9.44 -16.48
CA LEU A 87 5.28 -9.54 -15.02
C LEU A 87 3.96 -10.13 -14.51
N PHE A 88 4.06 -11.11 -13.61
CA PHE A 88 2.91 -11.68 -12.94
C PHE A 88 2.55 -10.80 -11.73
N GLU A 89 1.42 -10.12 -11.81
CA GLU A 89 0.83 -9.46 -10.64
C GLU A 89 0.25 -10.52 -9.72
N LYS A 90 0.39 -10.34 -8.42
CA LYS A 90 -0.26 -11.19 -7.43
C LYS A 90 -0.62 -10.38 -6.23
N SER A 91 -1.66 -10.84 -5.54
CA SER A 91 -2.07 -10.20 -4.31
C SER A 91 -2.66 -11.15 -3.30
N VAL A 92 -2.61 -10.73 -2.04
CA VAL A 92 -3.24 -11.41 -0.93
C VAL A 92 -4.13 -10.40 -0.22
N VAL A 93 -5.35 -10.82 0.08
CA VAL A 93 -6.28 -10.08 0.92
C VAL A 93 -6.44 -10.80 2.25
N ALA A 94 -6.16 -10.11 3.34
CA ALA A 94 -6.32 -10.62 4.70
C ALA A 94 -7.50 -9.93 5.39
N ARG A 95 -8.50 -10.69 5.84
CA ARG A 95 -9.59 -10.17 6.68
C ARG A 95 -9.23 -10.40 8.14
N PHE A 96 -9.44 -9.38 8.97
CA PHE A 96 -9.23 -9.45 10.41
C PHE A 96 -10.54 -9.24 11.16
N GLN A 97 -10.70 -9.95 12.27
CA GLN A 97 -11.69 -9.65 13.31
C GLN A 97 -11.01 -8.90 14.46
N PHE A 98 -11.75 -8.00 15.12
CA PHE A 98 -11.22 -7.10 16.16
C PHE A 98 -11.90 -7.24 17.54
N TRP A 99 -12.72 -8.28 17.76
CA TRP A 99 -13.51 -8.45 19.00
C TRP A 99 -12.66 -8.44 20.28
N ASP A 100 -11.55 -9.19 20.28
CA ASP A 100 -10.58 -9.26 21.39
C ASP A 100 -9.18 -8.79 20.93
N GLY A 101 -9.16 -7.85 19.98
CA GLY A 101 -7.97 -7.44 19.24
C GLY A 101 -7.85 -8.11 17.87
N PRO A 102 -6.90 -7.64 17.03
CA PRO A 102 -6.74 -8.12 15.66
C PRO A 102 -6.41 -9.62 15.64
N THR A 103 -7.23 -10.38 14.94
CA THR A 103 -7.00 -11.80 14.64
C THR A 103 -7.32 -12.05 13.18
N LEU A 104 -6.42 -12.74 12.48
CA LEU A 104 -6.64 -13.13 11.10
C LEU A 104 -7.83 -14.09 11.01
N GLU A 105 -8.84 -13.70 10.25
CA GLU A 105 -10.04 -14.49 9.98
C GLU A 105 -9.88 -15.31 8.70
N SER A 106 -9.39 -14.68 7.63
CA SER A 106 -9.20 -15.35 6.34
C SER A 106 -8.09 -14.71 5.50
N LEU A 107 -7.50 -15.53 4.63
CA LEU A 107 -6.56 -15.13 3.59
C LEU A 107 -7.11 -15.56 2.23
N THR A 108 -7.23 -14.61 1.31
CA THR A 108 -7.62 -14.84 -0.07
C THR A 108 -6.45 -14.51 -0.97
N TYR A 109 -6.04 -15.45 -1.80
CA TYR A 109 -4.97 -15.28 -2.79
C TYR A 109 -5.62 -14.94 -4.12
N LEU A 110 -5.21 -13.84 -4.71
CA LEU A 110 -5.67 -13.40 -6.01
C LEU A 110 -4.50 -13.53 -7.00
N PRO A 111 -4.77 -14.06 -8.20
CA PRO A 111 -3.79 -14.15 -9.27
C PRO A 111 -3.47 -12.77 -9.85
#